data_AF-A0A0P0CVX3-F1
#
_entry.id   AF-A0A0P0CVX3-F1
#
_cell.length_a   1.000
_cell.length_b   1.000
_cell.length_c   1.000
_cell.angle_alpha   90.00
_cell.angle_beta   90.00
_cell.angle_gamma   90.00
#
_symmetry.space_group_name_H-M   'P 1'
#
loop_
_entity.id
_entity.type
_entity.pdbx_description
1 polymer ?
#
loop_
_entity_poly.entity_id
_entity_poly.type
_entity_poly.pdbx_seq_one_letter_code
_entity_poly.pdbx_strand_id
1 'polypeptide(L)'
;MIKYVFCINTGRSGSHYLANILNNCSNVKAFHEPDPIMNGKPMVDYLKGDKSALLKLLDKKIEIIHQSVKKGEVYFETNHSFIKGFAWEIVNKFPHSEIAVIYLKRDVKAVVNSFFRIGTTPLNYNGKMWMFNPLMKSPETKVSLKFKLEYRILFFFNRFLKSKYNKFLFKFRKPKYFIEKEKDYLKWYVQETDLQAKKFIKKYPNVKCFEIDTNSLNVTEVYRTMFDFFGIEFLPKKSFYSKIGITTNLKVNSRK
;
A
#
# COMPACT_ATOMS: atom_id res chain seq x y z
N MET A 1 -17.02 -18.75 -5.06
CA MET A 1 -17.30 -17.37 -5.50
C MET A 1 -16.43 -16.44 -4.68
N ILE A 2 -15.85 -15.41 -5.28
CA ILE A 2 -15.01 -14.45 -4.55
C ILE A 2 -15.87 -13.65 -3.56
N LYS A 3 -15.38 -13.55 -2.32
CA LYS A 3 -16.00 -12.81 -1.21
C LYS A 3 -15.08 -11.72 -0.66
N TYR A 4 -13.77 -11.91 -0.77
CA TYR A 4 -12.77 -11.02 -0.20
C TYR A 4 -11.77 -10.60 -1.27
N VAL A 5 -11.61 -9.30 -1.48
CA VAL A 5 -10.62 -8.77 -2.42
C VAL A 5 -9.72 -7.78 -1.72
N PHE A 6 -8.41 -8.03 -1.77
CA PHE A 6 -7.40 -7.15 -1.19
C PHE A 6 -6.57 -6.48 -2.28
N CYS A 7 -5.86 -5.40 -1.95
CA CYS A 7 -5.03 -4.70 -2.91
C CYS A 7 -3.55 -4.68 -2.51
N ILE A 8 -2.70 -5.24 -3.36
CA ILE A 8 -1.25 -5.01 -3.30
C ILE A 8 -0.96 -3.68 -4.00
N ASN A 9 -0.32 -2.75 -3.29
CA ASN A 9 0.08 -1.46 -3.84
C ASN A 9 1.21 -0.82 -3.03
N THR A 10 1.93 0.12 -3.64
CA THR A 10 3.07 0.84 -3.04
C THR A 10 2.65 2.01 -2.13
N GLY A 11 1.36 2.28 -1.99
CA GLY A 11 0.88 3.55 -1.47
C GLY A 11 1.13 4.68 -2.47
N ARG A 12 0.30 5.73 -2.43
CA ARG A 12 0.31 6.82 -3.42
C ARG A 12 0.11 6.33 -4.87
N SER A 13 -0.50 5.16 -5.06
CA SER A 13 -0.79 4.56 -6.36
C SER A 13 -2.25 4.73 -6.80
N GLY A 14 -3.05 5.53 -6.08
CA GLY A 14 -4.49 5.66 -6.34
C GLY A 14 -5.37 4.65 -5.60
N SER A 15 -4.85 3.92 -4.62
CA SER A 15 -5.63 2.94 -3.83
C SER A 15 -6.85 3.53 -3.12
N HIS A 16 -6.76 4.76 -2.60
CA HIS A 16 -7.91 5.48 -2.05
C HIS A 16 -8.98 5.79 -3.12
N TYR A 17 -8.53 6.20 -4.31
CA TYR A 17 -9.42 6.48 -5.43
C TYR A 17 -10.15 5.21 -5.89
N LEU A 18 -9.43 4.09 -6.01
CA LEU A 18 -9.99 2.78 -6.32
C LEU A 18 -11.07 2.38 -5.29
N ALA A 19 -10.78 2.44 -3.99
CA ALA A 19 -11.77 2.12 -2.96
C ALA A 19 -13.02 3.01 -3.04
N ASN A 20 -12.83 4.31 -3.28
CA ASN A 20 -13.94 5.24 -3.44
C ASN A 20 -14.81 4.90 -4.66
N ILE A 21 -14.22 4.54 -5.81
CA ILE A 21 -14.99 4.09 -6.97
C ILE A 21 -15.77 2.81 -6.64
N LEU A 22 -15.12 1.81 -6.08
CA LEU A 22 -15.73 0.50 -5.79
C LEU A 22 -16.90 0.58 -4.79
N ASN A 23 -16.88 1.55 -3.86
CA ASN A 23 -18.02 1.81 -2.97
C ASN A 23 -19.31 2.26 -3.70
N ASN A 24 -19.19 2.62 -4.98
CA ASN A 24 -20.32 2.95 -5.84
C ASN A 24 -20.86 1.76 -6.63
N CYS A 25 -20.41 0.54 -6.36
CA CYS A 25 -21.10 -0.69 -6.79
C CYS A 25 -22.08 -1.13 -5.70
N SER A 26 -23.24 -1.71 -6.06
CA SER A 26 -24.29 -2.06 -5.09
C SER A 26 -23.95 -3.29 -4.24
N ASN A 27 -23.20 -4.23 -4.79
CA ASN A 27 -22.79 -5.49 -4.17
C ASN A 27 -21.38 -5.46 -3.56
N VAL A 28 -20.77 -4.29 -3.41
CA VAL A 28 -19.40 -4.13 -2.90
C VAL A 28 -19.38 -3.22 -1.69
N LYS A 29 -18.63 -3.64 -0.66
CA LYS A 29 -18.20 -2.78 0.45
C LYS A 29 -16.70 -2.61 0.36
N ALA A 30 -16.28 -1.42 -0.07
CA ALA A 30 -14.88 -1.08 -0.27
C ALA A 30 -14.36 -0.17 0.85
N PHE A 31 -13.18 -0.49 1.36
CA PHE A 31 -12.54 0.21 2.46
C PHE A 31 -11.12 0.60 2.07
N HIS A 32 -10.72 1.83 2.40
CA HIS A 32 -9.32 2.24 2.29
C HIS A 32 -8.70 2.24 3.67
N GLU A 33 -7.76 1.33 3.90
CA GLU A 33 -7.02 1.21 5.16
C GLU A 33 -7.94 1.19 6.41
N PRO A 34 -8.96 0.31 6.47
CA PRO A 34 -9.85 0.23 7.62
C PRO A 34 -9.12 -0.26 8.87
N ASP A 35 -9.61 0.15 10.05
CA ASP A 35 -9.10 -0.33 11.32
C ASP A 35 -9.38 -1.83 11.55
N PRO A 36 -8.41 -2.59 12.10
CA PRO A 36 -7.01 -2.20 12.32
C PRO A 36 -6.25 -2.09 11.00
N ILE A 37 -5.48 -1.00 10.83
CA ILE A 37 -4.77 -0.67 9.57
C ILE A 37 -3.67 -1.68 9.22
N MET A 38 -3.16 -2.45 10.19
CA MET A 38 -2.05 -3.41 10.01
C MET A 38 -0.74 -2.78 9.55
N ASN A 39 -0.50 -1.51 9.93
CA ASN A 39 0.76 -0.81 9.69
C ASN A 39 1.52 -0.58 11.01
N GLY A 40 2.61 0.20 10.96
CA GLY A 40 3.28 0.64 12.18
C GLY A 40 4.10 -0.46 12.85
N LYS A 41 4.13 -0.47 14.18
CA LYS A 41 4.99 -1.38 14.96
C LYS A 41 4.73 -2.86 14.64
N PRO A 42 3.48 -3.36 14.61
CA PRO A 42 3.19 -4.75 14.24
C PRO A 42 3.75 -5.15 12.86
N MET A 43 3.61 -4.27 11.86
CA MET A 43 4.17 -4.50 10.52
C MET A 43 5.71 -4.49 10.55
N VAL A 44 6.32 -3.54 11.25
CA VAL A 44 7.79 -3.44 11.36
C VAL A 44 8.39 -4.65 12.09
N ASP A 45 7.75 -5.13 13.16
CA ASP A 45 8.19 -6.30 13.90
C ASP A 45 8.05 -7.57 13.04
N TYR A 46 6.94 -7.69 12.29
CA TYR A 46 6.75 -8.78 11.32
C TYR A 46 7.88 -8.83 10.28
N LEU A 47 8.24 -7.67 9.72
CA LEU A 47 9.34 -7.55 8.73
C LEU A 47 10.73 -7.79 9.32
N LYS A 48 10.86 -7.83 10.65
CA LYS A 48 12.05 -8.25 11.39
C LYS A 48 11.99 -9.71 11.87
N GLY A 49 10.90 -10.41 11.55
CA GLY A 49 10.69 -11.82 11.87
C GLY A 49 9.87 -12.10 13.13
N ASP A 50 9.35 -11.08 13.82
CA ASP A 50 8.43 -11.27 14.95
C ASP A 50 6.98 -11.08 14.51
N LYS A 51 6.25 -12.19 14.39
CA LYS A 51 4.86 -12.20 13.91
C LYS A 51 3.81 -11.95 15.00
N SER A 52 4.21 -11.99 16.28
CA SER A 52 3.28 -12.12 17.41
C SER A 52 2.21 -11.02 17.46
N ALA A 53 2.63 -9.74 17.36
CA ALA A 53 1.72 -8.60 17.40
C ALA A 53 0.81 -8.53 16.16
N LEU A 54 1.34 -8.88 14.98
CA LEU A 54 0.56 -8.86 13.75
C LEU A 54 -0.54 -9.92 13.76
N LEU A 55 -0.24 -11.13 14.24
CA LEU A 55 -1.23 -12.23 14.30
C LEU A 55 -2.39 -11.89 15.25
N LYS A 56 -2.12 -11.31 16.42
CA LYS A 56 -3.17 -10.84 17.32
C LYS A 56 -4.09 -9.78 16.67
N LEU A 57 -3.51 -8.86 15.90
CA LEU A 57 -4.31 -7.87 15.17
C LEU A 57 -5.06 -8.47 13.98
N LEU A 58 -4.52 -9.53 13.38
CA LEU A 58 -5.13 -10.20 12.25
C LEU A 58 -6.43 -10.88 12.66
N ASP A 59 -6.49 -11.53 13.82
CA ASP A 59 -7.72 -12.16 14.32
C ASP A 59 -8.84 -11.12 14.47
N LYS A 60 -8.53 -9.98 15.11
CA LYS A 60 -9.45 -8.84 15.20
C LYS A 60 -9.85 -8.29 13.84
N LYS A 61 -8.93 -8.25 12.87
CA LYS A 61 -9.23 -7.78 11.51
C LYS A 61 -10.20 -8.70 10.80
N ILE A 62 -10.05 -10.01 10.95
CA ILE A 62 -10.93 -11.02 10.33
C ILE A 62 -12.35 -10.90 10.92
N GLU A 63 -12.48 -10.72 12.23
CA GLU A 63 -13.77 -10.45 12.87
C GLU A 63 -14.47 -9.23 12.28
N ILE A 64 -13.75 -8.11 12.13
CA ILE A 64 -14.28 -6.88 11.53
C ILE A 64 -14.65 -7.08 10.06
N ILE A 65 -13.83 -7.81 9.30
CA ILE A 65 -14.15 -8.14 7.89
C ILE A 65 -15.50 -8.87 7.83
N HIS A 66 -15.70 -9.91 8.65
CA HIS A 66 -16.95 -10.66 8.68
C HIS A 66 -18.16 -9.81 9.10
N GLN A 67 -17.98 -8.86 10.01
CA GLN A 67 -19.05 -7.95 10.45
C GLN A 67 -19.36 -6.83 9.43
N SER A 68 -18.41 -6.51 8.54
CA SER A 68 -18.51 -5.37 7.64
C SER A 68 -19.35 -5.61 6.38
N VAL A 69 -19.68 -6.87 6.07
CA VAL A 69 -20.40 -7.28 4.85
C VAL A 69 -21.61 -8.15 5.18
N LYS A 70 -22.69 -7.93 4.43
CA LYS A 70 -23.89 -8.79 4.47
C LYS A 70 -23.74 -9.97 3.51
N LYS A 71 -24.59 -10.98 3.68
CA LYS A 71 -24.68 -12.11 2.74
C LYS A 71 -24.93 -11.58 1.31
N GLY A 72 -24.06 -11.94 0.37
CA GLY A 72 -24.11 -11.52 -1.03
C GLY A 72 -23.27 -10.27 -1.37
N GLU A 73 -22.73 -9.57 -0.36
CA GLU A 73 -21.79 -8.47 -0.59
C GLU A 73 -20.34 -8.99 -0.65
N VAL A 74 -19.51 -8.33 -1.45
CA VAL A 74 -18.07 -8.59 -1.54
C VAL A 74 -17.31 -7.53 -0.74
N TYR A 75 -16.40 -7.98 0.13
CA TYR A 75 -15.48 -7.13 0.86
C TYR A 75 -14.31 -6.74 -0.05
N PHE A 76 -14.02 -5.44 -0.14
CA PHE A 76 -12.85 -4.91 -0.83
C PHE A 76 -12.01 -4.07 0.14
N GLU A 77 -10.71 -4.36 0.26
CA GLU A 77 -9.79 -3.53 1.05
C GLU A 77 -8.59 -3.09 0.24
N THR A 78 -8.41 -1.77 0.14
CA THR A 78 -7.17 -1.18 -0.38
C THR A 78 -6.29 -0.73 0.77
N ASN A 79 -5.14 -1.41 0.92
CA ASN A 79 -4.23 -1.14 2.02
C ASN A 79 -2.79 -1.30 1.55
N HIS A 80 -2.02 -0.21 1.56
CA HIS A 80 -0.63 -0.27 1.11
C HIS A 80 0.24 -1.16 2.00
N SER A 81 -0.21 -1.51 3.21
CA SER A 81 0.49 -2.40 4.15
C SER A 81 0.21 -3.89 3.94
N PHE A 82 -0.73 -4.24 3.05
CA PHE A 82 -1.12 -5.62 2.78
C PHE A 82 0.08 -6.54 2.54
N ILE A 83 0.86 -6.25 1.49
CA ILE A 83 2.01 -7.09 1.10
C ILE A 83 3.22 -7.00 2.05
N LYS A 84 3.25 -5.97 2.92
CA LYS A 84 4.30 -5.74 3.92
C LYS A 84 4.07 -6.51 5.22
N GLY A 85 2.95 -7.21 5.34
CA GLY A 85 2.63 -7.93 6.57
C GLY A 85 1.56 -8.95 6.33
N PHE A 86 0.31 -8.54 6.54
CA PHE A 86 -0.78 -9.48 6.75
C PHE A 86 -1.23 -10.26 5.52
N ALA A 87 -0.84 -9.89 4.29
CA ALA A 87 -1.14 -10.67 3.08
C ALA A 87 -0.70 -12.14 3.20
N TRP A 88 0.50 -12.36 3.74
CA TRP A 88 1.11 -13.67 3.86
C TRP A 88 0.42 -14.61 4.84
N GLU A 89 -0.36 -14.04 5.76
CA GLU A 89 -1.03 -14.75 6.83
C GLU A 89 -2.54 -14.87 6.55
N ILE A 90 -3.18 -13.77 6.12
CA ILE A 90 -4.64 -13.71 5.87
C ILE A 90 -5.07 -14.59 4.70
N VAL A 91 -4.21 -14.78 3.69
CA VAL A 91 -4.51 -15.67 2.56
C VAL A 91 -4.74 -17.11 3.00
N ASN A 92 -4.10 -17.55 4.10
CA ASN A 92 -4.27 -18.89 4.64
C ASN A 92 -5.49 -18.99 5.58
N LYS A 93 -6.17 -17.88 5.85
CA LYS A 93 -7.36 -17.81 6.72
C LYS A 93 -8.66 -17.86 5.94
N PHE A 94 -8.60 -17.67 4.63
CA PHE A 94 -9.74 -17.78 3.72
C PHE A 94 -9.52 -18.89 2.70
N PRO A 95 -10.57 -19.56 2.23
CA PRO A 95 -10.45 -20.45 1.08
C PRO A 95 -9.90 -19.69 -0.12
N HIS A 96 -8.91 -20.25 -0.83
CA HIS A 96 -8.28 -19.58 -1.98
C HIS A 96 -9.29 -19.26 -3.10
N SER A 97 -10.39 -20.03 -3.20
CA SER A 97 -11.49 -19.80 -4.14
C SER A 97 -12.43 -18.65 -3.76
N GLU A 98 -12.25 -18.06 -2.57
CA GLU A 98 -13.05 -16.96 -2.04
C GLU A 98 -12.26 -15.66 -1.89
N ILE A 99 -10.92 -15.71 -1.99
CA ILE A 99 -10.04 -14.55 -1.91
C ILE A 99 -9.45 -14.22 -3.28
N ALA A 100 -9.42 -12.93 -3.60
CA ALA A 100 -8.72 -12.39 -4.76
C ALA A 100 -7.87 -11.18 -4.39
N VAL A 101 -6.99 -10.80 -5.30
CA VAL A 101 -6.08 -9.67 -5.14
C VAL A 101 -6.12 -8.78 -6.37
N ILE A 102 -6.16 -7.47 -6.14
CA ILE A 102 -5.80 -6.47 -7.14
C ILE A 102 -4.34 -6.10 -6.95
N TYR A 103 -3.56 -6.17 -8.01
CA TYR A 103 -2.21 -5.61 -8.02
C TYR A 103 -2.21 -4.25 -8.72
N LEU A 104 -2.30 -3.18 -7.92
CA LEU A 104 -2.41 -1.80 -8.40
C LEU A 104 -1.03 -1.15 -8.56
N LYS A 105 -0.69 -0.84 -9.81
CA LYS A 105 0.60 -0.25 -10.21
C LYS A 105 0.47 1.23 -10.54
N ARG A 106 1.59 1.94 -10.39
CA ARG A 106 1.76 3.33 -10.80
C ARG A 106 3.18 3.54 -11.26
N ASP A 107 3.40 4.48 -12.19
CA ASP A 107 4.73 4.90 -12.59
C ASP A 107 5.63 5.19 -11.36
N VAL A 108 6.83 4.60 -11.39
CA VAL A 108 7.77 4.64 -10.27
C VAL A 108 8.18 6.08 -9.95
N LYS A 109 8.44 6.91 -10.98
CA LYS A 109 8.84 8.31 -10.78
C LYS A 109 7.71 9.10 -10.13
N ALA A 110 6.46 8.87 -10.54
CA ALA A 110 5.28 9.51 -9.97
C ALA A 110 5.07 9.15 -8.50
N VAL A 111 5.26 7.88 -8.12
CA VAL A 111 5.18 7.43 -6.72
C VAL A 111 6.29 8.06 -5.88
N VAL A 112 7.54 8.00 -6.34
CA VAL A 112 8.72 8.61 -5.68
C VAL A 112 8.49 10.10 -5.45
N ASN A 113 8.10 10.84 -6.50
CA ASN A 113 7.85 12.27 -6.41
C ASN A 113 6.67 12.58 -5.47
N SER A 114 5.62 11.75 -5.46
CA SER A 114 4.48 11.95 -4.55
C SER A 114 4.89 11.76 -3.09
N PHE A 115 5.66 10.72 -2.76
CA PHE A 115 6.12 10.45 -1.39
C PHE A 115 7.11 11.51 -0.90
N PHE A 116 8.05 11.88 -1.77
CA PHE A 116 9.02 12.92 -1.49
C PHE A 116 8.33 14.26 -1.20
N ARG A 117 7.35 14.66 -2.02
CA ARG A 117 6.57 15.90 -1.84
C ARG A 117 5.88 15.98 -0.49
N ILE A 118 5.32 14.87 0.02
CA ILE A 118 4.63 14.85 1.31
C ILE A 118 5.57 14.55 2.50
N GLY A 119 6.89 14.50 2.26
CA GLY A 119 7.87 14.23 3.30
C GLY A 119 7.72 12.86 3.96
N THR A 120 7.21 11.86 3.24
CA THR A 120 7.10 10.48 3.75
C THR A 120 8.09 9.62 3.00
N THR A 121 9.23 9.33 3.63
CA THR A 121 10.35 8.61 3.01
C THR A 121 10.94 7.62 4.01
N PRO A 122 11.68 6.58 3.56
CA PRO A 122 12.29 5.61 4.47
C PRO A 122 13.25 6.23 5.51
N LEU A 123 13.72 7.46 5.27
CA LEU A 123 14.60 8.21 6.17
C LEU A 123 13.83 8.99 7.26
N ASN A 124 12.51 9.12 7.14
CA ASN A 124 11.63 9.75 8.12
C ASN A 124 10.93 8.70 8.99
N TYR A 125 10.47 9.10 10.18
CA TYR A 125 9.78 8.21 11.11
C TYR A 125 8.56 7.53 10.44
N ASN A 126 7.66 8.31 9.85
CA ASN A 126 6.46 7.77 9.20
C ASN A 126 6.80 6.77 8.09
N GLY A 127 7.75 7.08 7.20
CA GLY A 127 8.14 6.14 6.16
C GLY A 127 8.81 4.89 6.71
N LYS A 128 9.63 4.98 7.76
CA LYS A 128 10.18 3.80 8.45
C LYS A 128 9.09 2.89 9.02
N MET A 129 7.96 3.46 9.46
CA MET A 129 6.83 2.73 10.03
C MET A 129 5.87 2.17 8.97
N TRP A 130 5.92 2.66 7.73
CA TRP A 130 4.93 2.34 6.69
C TRP A 130 5.52 1.75 5.40
N MET A 131 6.83 1.77 5.22
CA MET A 131 7.52 1.32 4.00
C MET A 131 8.51 0.21 4.31
N PHE A 132 8.85 -0.58 3.28
CA PHE A 132 10.06 -1.38 3.36
C PHE A 132 11.27 -0.48 3.56
N ASN A 133 12.26 -0.95 4.33
CA ASN A 133 13.53 -0.26 4.48
C ASN A 133 14.71 -1.26 4.49
N PRO A 134 15.94 -0.78 4.24
CA PRO A 134 17.13 -1.64 4.11
C PRO A 134 17.47 -2.53 5.31
N LEU A 135 16.89 -2.27 6.48
CA LEU A 135 17.19 -2.99 7.72
C LEU A 135 16.23 -4.15 8.01
N MET A 136 15.26 -4.40 7.14
CA MET A 136 14.33 -5.52 7.28
C MET A 136 15.01 -6.86 6.97
N LYS A 137 14.49 -7.95 7.54
CA LYS A 137 15.10 -9.29 7.38
C LYS A 137 14.74 -9.96 6.06
N SER A 138 13.58 -9.64 5.50
CA SER A 138 13.03 -10.36 4.35
C SER A 138 12.85 -9.51 3.09
N PRO A 139 13.81 -8.65 2.67
CA PRO A 139 13.74 -8.06 1.34
C PRO A 139 14.05 -9.12 0.27
N GLU A 140 13.34 -9.08 -0.85
CA GLU A 140 13.66 -9.84 -2.05
C GLU A 140 14.94 -9.32 -2.70
N THR A 141 15.14 -8.00 -2.67
CA THR A 141 16.36 -7.39 -3.16
C THR A 141 17.49 -7.60 -2.16
N LYS A 142 18.58 -8.26 -2.56
CA LYS A 142 19.79 -8.36 -1.72
C LYS A 142 20.32 -6.96 -1.40
N VAL A 143 20.38 -6.63 -0.12
CA VAL A 143 20.86 -5.33 0.35
C VAL A 143 22.29 -5.46 0.88
N SER A 144 23.23 -4.75 0.24
CA SER A 144 24.64 -4.73 0.66
C SER A 144 24.83 -4.09 2.04
N LEU A 145 25.90 -4.47 2.74
CA LEU A 145 26.26 -3.87 4.04
C LEU A 145 26.47 -2.36 3.93
N LYS A 146 27.11 -1.90 2.84
CA LYS A 146 27.30 -0.48 2.51
C LYS A 146 25.96 0.27 2.45
N PHE A 147 24.96 -0.30 1.76
CA PHE A 147 23.64 0.33 1.64
C PHE A 147 22.89 0.40 2.98
N LYS A 148 23.04 -0.63 3.84
CA LYS A 148 22.48 -0.64 5.20
C LYS A 148 23.14 0.41 6.09
N LEU A 149 24.46 0.55 6.01
CA LEU A 149 25.21 1.53 6.80
C LEU A 149 24.89 2.96 6.35
N GLU A 150 24.87 3.21 5.04
CA GLU A 150 24.46 4.49 4.45
C GLU A 150 23.05 4.87 4.92
N TYR A 151 22.10 3.93 4.88
CA TYR A 151 20.74 4.16 5.36
C TYR A 151 20.70 4.55 6.83
N ARG A 152 21.46 3.86 7.70
CA ARG A 152 21.53 4.18 9.13
C ARG A 152 22.07 5.58 9.35
N ILE A 153 23.19 5.93 8.73
CA ILE A 153 23.83 7.24 8.87
C ILE A 153 22.86 8.34 8.42
N LEU A 154 22.27 8.21 7.23
CA LEU A 154 21.34 9.21 6.69
C LEU A 154 20.06 9.33 7.52
N PHE A 155 19.55 8.21 8.06
CA PHE A 155 18.40 8.22 8.97
C PHE A 155 18.71 8.97 10.27
N PHE A 156 19.86 8.69 10.90
CA PHE A 156 20.27 9.39 12.11
C PHE A 156 20.52 10.87 11.86
N PHE A 157 21.20 11.21 10.75
CA PHE A 157 21.43 12.59 10.35
C PHE A 157 20.11 13.34 10.15
N ASN A 158 19.14 12.75 9.44
CA ASN A 158 17.83 13.38 9.24
C ASN A 158 17.01 13.49 10.52
N ARG A 159 17.12 12.54 11.45
CA ARG A 159 16.51 12.66 12.80
C ARG A 159 17.17 13.77 13.61
N PHE A 160 18.49 13.90 13.56
CA PHE A 160 19.23 14.97 14.23
C PHE A 160 18.86 16.34 13.68
N LEU A 161 18.77 16.48 12.35
CA LEU A 161 18.34 17.72 11.70
C LEU A 161 16.92 18.13 12.10
N LYS A 162 16.00 17.17 12.30
CA LYS A 162 14.60 17.42 12.65
C LYS A 162 14.34 17.46 14.16
N SER A 163 15.37 17.31 14.99
CA SER A 163 15.23 17.27 16.44
C SER A 163 14.86 18.65 16.99
N LYS A 164 13.91 18.70 17.93
CA LYS A 164 13.54 19.93 18.66
C LYS A 164 14.72 20.60 19.39
N TYR A 165 15.81 19.86 19.62
CA TYR A 165 17.02 20.34 20.26
C TYR A 165 17.98 21.05 19.30
N ASN A 166 17.73 21.01 17.99
CA ASN A 166 18.55 21.70 17.01
C ASN A 166 18.03 23.12 16.77
N LYS A 167 18.53 24.09 17.56
CA LYS A 167 18.17 25.52 17.44
C LYS A 167 18.51 26.13 16.06
N PHE A 168 19.31 25.47 15.24
CA PHE A 168 19.70 25.90 13.88
C PHE A 168 18.73 25.44 12.77
N LEU A 169 17.58 24.88 13.16
CA LEU A 169 16.57 24.26 12.29
C LEU A 169 16.06 25.14 11.12
N PHE A 170 16.16 26.47 11.22
CA PHE A 170 15.43 27.36 10.30
C PHE A 170 16.11 27.61 8.94
N LYS A 171 17.34 27.16 8.69
CA LYS A 171 18.03 27.45 7.40
C LYS A 171 18.75 26.28 6.73
N PHE A 172 18.73 25.07 7.29
CA PHE A 172 19.46 23.96 6.69
C PHE A 172 18.75 23.39 5.46
N ARG A 173 19.19 23.80 4.27
CA ARG A 173 18.78 23.17 3.01
C ARG A 173 19.48 21.81 2.88
N LYS A 174 18.69 20.74 2.77
CA LYS A 174 19.23 19.38 2.55
C LYS A 174 20.19 19.38 1.34
N PRO A 175 21.42 18.85 1.47
CA PRO A 175 22.34 18.70 0.34
C PRO A 175 21.71 17.91 -0.80
N LYS A 176 22.09 18.22 -2.04
CA LYS A 176 21.58 17.55 -3.25
C LYS A 176 21.74 16.02 -3.17
N TYR A 177 22.93 15.56 -2.73
CA TYR A 177 23.22 14.16 -2.50
C TYR A 177 22.22 13.50 -1.51
N PHE A 178 21.83 14.21 -0.43
CA PHE A 178 20.86 13.69 0.52
C PHE A 178 19.48 13.48 -0.14
N ILE A 179 19.06 14.45 -0.95
CA ILE A 179 17.79 14.40 -1.69
C ILE A 179 17.79 13.24 -2.69
N GLU A 180 18.89 13.06 -3.43
CA GLU A 180 19.07 11.96 -4.38
C GLU A 180 18.98 10.61 -3.67
N LYS A 181 19.68 10.45 -2.54
CA LYS A 181 19.62 9.21 -1.74
C LYS A 181 18.24 8.93 -1.17
N GLU A 182 17.53 9.96 -0.72
CA GLU A 182 16.15 9.83 -0.24
C GLU A 182 15.22 9.32 -1.36
N LYS A 183 15.43 9.76 -2.60
CA LYS A 183 14.74 9.25 -3.79
C LYS A 183 15.17 7.84 -4.16
N ASP A 184 16.45 7.48 -4.02
CA ASP A 184 16.94 6.12 -4.26
C ASP A 184 16.28 5.12 -3.30
N TYR A 185 16.16 5.45 -2.02
CA TYR A 185 15.44 4.59 -1.06
C TYR A 185 13.96 4.46 -1.38
N LEU A 186 13.32 5.52 -1.87
CA LEU A 186 11.92 5.45 -2.33
C LEU A 186 11.79 4.57 -3.58
N LYS A 187 12.71 4.69 -4.54
CA LYS A 187 12.73 3.84 -5.74
C LYS A 187 12.92 2.39 -5.36
N TRP A 188 13.87 2.11 -4.46
CA TRP A 188 14.10 0.78 -3.91
C TRP A 188 12.84 0.23 -3.23
N TYR A 189 12.15 1.03 -2.40
CA TYR A 189 10.88 0.62 -1.77
C TYR A 189 9.81 0.23 -2.79
N VAL A 190 9.66 1.01 -3.88
CA VAL A 190 8.69 0.72 -4.94
C VAL A 190 9.03 -0.60 -5.64
N GLN A 191 10.31 -0.80 -5.98
CA GLN A 191 10.80 -2.05 -6.59
C GLN A 191 10.62 -3.25 -5.67
N GLU A 192 10.96 -3.10 -4.39
CA GLU A 192 10.81 -4.16 -3.39
C GLU A 192 9.34 -4.57 -3.24
N THR A 193 8.42 -3.61 -3.24
CA THR A 193 6.98 -3.91 -3.20
C THR A 193 6.51 -4.69 -4.45
N ASP A 194 7.03 -4.36 -5.63
CA ASP A 194 6.75 -5.08 -6.88
C ASP A 194 7.29 -6.53 -6.86
N LEU A 195 8.50 -6.72 -6.34
CA LEU A 195 9.09 -8.05 -6.16
C LEU A 195 8.28 -8.90 -5.16
N GLN A 196 7.85 -8.31 -4.04
CA GLN A 196 7.02 -9.00 -3.06
C GLN A 196 5.64 -9.36 -3.65
N ALA A 197 5.06 -8.50 -4.49
CA ALA A 197 3.82 -8.80 -5.21
C ALA A 197 3.98 -10.01 -6.13
N LYS A 198 5.04 -10.02 -6.95
CA LYS A 198 5.38 -11.15 -7.84
C LYS A 198 5.61 -12.45 -7.07
N LYS A 199 6.33 -12.37 -5.94
CA LYS A 199 6.52 -13.52 -5.05
C LYS A 199 5.20 -14.04 -4.49
N PHE A 200 4.31 -13.16 -4.08
CA PHE A 200 3.00 -13.54 -3.57
C PHE A 200 2.17 -14.27 -4.64
N ILE A 201 2.09 -13.71 -5.85
CA ILE A 201 1.37 -14.31 -6.98
C ILE A 201 1.93 -15.70 -7.31
N LYS A 202 3.27 -15.83 -7.36
CA LYS A 202 3.94 -17.11 -7.60
C LYS A 202 3.66 -18.13 -6.50
N LYS A 203 3.60 -17.69 -5.23
CA LYS A 203 3.38 -18.57 -4.07
C LYS A 203 1.93 -19.04 -3.94
N TYR A 204 0.96 -18.22 -4.36
CA TYR A 204 -0.46 -18.50 -4.24
C TYR A 204 -1.15 -18.53 -5.62
N PRO A 205 -0.83 -19.50 -6.49
CA PRO A 205 -1.36 -19.53 -7.87
C PRO A 205 -2.89 -19.71 -7.93
N ASN A 206 -3.49 -20.27 -6.87
CA ASN A 206 -4.93 -20.48 -6.78
C ASN A 206 -5.70 -19.21 -6.33
N VAL A 207 -4.99 -18.15 -5.93
CA VAL A 207 -5.60 -16.85 -5.60
C VAL A 207 -5.63 -16.00 -6.86
N LYS A 208 -6.83 -15.66 -7.31
CA LYS A 208 -7.00 -14.81 -8.50
C LYS A 208 -6.33 -13.45 -8.28
N CYS A 209 -5.46 -13.05 -9.20
CA CYS A 209 -4.79 -11.75 -9.16
C CYS A 209 -5.05 -10.95 -10.44
N PHE A 210 -5.65 -9.76 -10.30
CA PHE A 210 -5.90 -8.84 -11.42
C PHE A 210 -4.92 -7.68 -11.36
N GLU A 211 -4.05 -7.55 -12.37
CA GLU A 211 -3.11 -6.44 -12.48
C GLU A 211 -3.79 -5.24 -13.15
N ILE A 212 -3.61 -4.06 -12.58
CA ILE A 212 -4.16 -2.81 -13.09
C ILE A 212 -3.24 -1.65 -12.79
N ASP A 213 -3.12 -0.67 -13.70
CA ASP A 213 -2.39 0.57 -13.45
C ASP A 213 -3.30 1.74 -13.07
N THR A 214 -2.71 2.79 -12.52
CA THR A 214 -3.45 3.96 -12.02
C THR A 214 -4.24 4.68 -13.10
N ASN A 215 -3.78 4.70 -14.35
CA ASN A 215 -4.48 5.40 -15.43
C ASN A 215 -5.72 4.62 -15.85
N SER A 216 -5.61 3.29 -15.87
CA SER A 216 -6.72 2.37 -16.16
C SER A 216 -7.89 2.48 -15.17
N LEU A 217 -7.67 3.04 -13.98
CA LEU A 217 -8.76 3.33 -13.02
C LEU A 217 -9.80 4.33 -13.56
N ASN A 218 -9.50 5.06 -14.63
CA ASN A 218 -10.44 5.98 -15.28
C ASN A 218 -11.20 5.36 -16.45
N VAL A 219 -11.05 4.04 -16.68
CA VAL A 219 -11.70 3.34 -17.79
C VAL A 219 -12.76 2.41 -17.22
N THR A 220 -14.04 2.74 -17.47
CA THR A 220 -15.20 1.96 -17.00
C THR A 220 -15.08 0.47 -17.36
N GLU A 221 -14.66 0.17 -18.58
CA GLU A 221 -14.57 -1.20 -19.08
C GLU A 221 -13.59 -2.07 -18.28
N VAL A 222 -12.52 -1.47 -17.75
CA VAL A 222 -11.55 -2.18 -16.92
C VAL A 222 -12.21 -2.73 -15.65
N TYR A 223 -13.20 -2.03 -15.08
CA TYR A 223 -13.95 -2.53 -13.93
C TYR A 223 -14.85 -3.71 -14.32
N ARG A 224 -15.51 -3.67 -15.48
CA ARG A 224 -16.28 -4.81 -15.98
C ARG A 224 -15.38 -6.04 -16.14
N THR A 225 -14.25 -5.88 -16.84
CA THR A 225 -13.26 -6.95 -17.01
C THR A 225 -12.74 -7.49 -15.68
N MET A 226 -12.45 -6.61 -14.71
CA MET A 226 -11.98 -7.00 -13.37
C MET A 226 -13.04 -7.80 -12.59
N PHE A 227 -14.30 -7.37 -12.65
CA PHE A 227 -15.42 -8.05 -11.99
C PHE A 227 -15.68 -9.42 -12.62
N ASP A 228 -15.69 -9.50 -13.94
CA ASP A 228 -15.84 -10.75 -14.69
C ASP A 228 -14.69 -11.73 -14.37
N PHE A 229 -13.44 -11.23 -14.31
CA PHE A 229 -12.28 -12.01 -13.93
C PHE A 229 -12.44 -12.63 -12.53
N PHE A 230 -12.99 -11.87 -11.57
CA PHE A 230 -13.28 -12.37 -10.23
C PHE A 230 -14.56 -13.25 -10.17
N GLY A 231 -15.40 -13.24 -11.20
CA GLY A 231 -16.70 -13.89 -11.18
C GLY A 231 -17.67 -13.20 -10.23
N ILE A 232 -17.62 -11.86 -10.19
CA ILE A 232 -18.51 -10.98 -9.41
C ILE A 232 -19.36 -10.22 -10.41
N GLU A 233 -20.66 -10.12 -10.17
CA GLU A 233 -21.55 -9.33 -11.03
C GLU A 233 -21.22 -7.83 -10.94
N PHE A 234 -21.01 -7.16 -12.07
CA PHE A 234 -20.72 -5.73 -12.10
C PHE A 234 -22.02 -4.91 -12.02
N LEU A 235 -22.32 -4.40 -10.82
CA LEU A 235 -23.53 -3.62 -10.52
C LEU A 235 -23.21 -2.16 -10.14
N PRO A 236 -22.82 -1.30 -11.10
CA PRO A 236 -22.51 0.11 -10.83
C PRO A 236 -23.77 0.92 -10.52
N LYS A 237 -23.73 1.75 -9.48
CA LYS A 237 -24.74 2.80 -9.22
C LYS A 237 -24.52 3.96 -10.20
N LYS A 238 -25.51 4.85 -10.36
CA LYS A 238 -25.34 6.10 -11.13
C LYS A 238 -24.13 6.92 -10.65
N SER A 239 -23.88 6.91 -9.33
CA SER A 239 -22.75 7.60 -8.72
C SER A 239 -21.38 7.00 -9.07
N PHE A 240 -21.31 5.78 -9.60
CA PHE A 240 -20.06 5.17 -10.06
C PHE A 240 -19.47 5.97 -11.22
N TYR A 241 -20.29 6.23 -12.24
CA TYR A 241 -19.88 6.94 -13.45
C TYR A 241 -19.45 8.38 -13.17
N SER A 242 -20.04 9.04 -12.15
CA SER A 242 -19.62 10.38 -11.76
C SER A 242 -18.32 10.42 -10.97
N LYS A 243 -17.80 9.29 -10.47
CA LYS A 243 -16.50 9.22 -9.79
C LYS A 243 -15.34 8.86 -10.73
N ILE A 244 -15.63 8.21 -11.85
CA ILE A 244 -14.63 7.91 -12.88
C ILE A 244 -14.15 9.22 -13.53
N GLY A 245 -12.84 9.33 -13.79
CA GLY A 245 -12.25 10.51 -14.43
C GLY A 245 -11.99 11.69 -13.48
N ILE A 246 -12.46 11.64 -12.22
CA ILE A 246 -12.12 12.66 -11.24
C ILE A 246 -10.65 12.51 -10.85
N THR A 247 -9.81 13.45 -11.29
CA THR A 247 -8.43 13.56 -10.85
C THR A 247 -8.38 14.04 -9.39
N THR A 248 -8.44 13.11 -8.43
CA THR A 248 -8.38 13.41 -6.98
C THR A 248 -7.04 14.01 -6.50
N ASN A 249 -6.11 14.33 -7.40
CA ASN A 249 -4.79 14.87 -7.08
C ASN A 249 -4.70 16.41 -7.15
N LEU A 250 -5.76 17.12 -7.55
CA LEU A 250 -5.82 18.56 -7.38
C LEU A 250 -6.43 18.88 -6.01
N LYS A 251 -5.63 18.72 -4.95
CA LYS A 251 -5.71 19.71 -3.87
C LYS A 251 -5.24 21.02 -4.49
N VAL A 252 -6.16 21.71 -5.17
CA VAL A 252 -5.97 23.09 -5.60
C VAL A 252 -5.48 23.84 -4.38
N ASN A 253 -4.44 24.65 -4.55
CA ASN A 253 -3.84 25.49 -3.53
C ASN A 253 -4.92 26.40 -2.89
N SER A 254 -5.67 25.90 -1.93
CA SER A 254 -6.61 26.67 -1.09
C SER A 254 -5.91 27.07 0.21
N ARG A 255 -4.70 27.62 0.07
CA ARG A 255 -4.02 28.48 1.05
C ARG A 255 -3.09 29.39 0.25
N LYS A 256 -3.68 30.42 -0.36
CA LYS A 256 -3.00 31.70 -0.52
C LYS A 256 -3.36 32.53 0.70
#